data_AF-A0A849WSM5-F1
#
_entry.id   AF-A0A849WSM5-F1
#
_cell.length_a   1.000
_cell.length_b   1.000
_cell.length_c   1.000
_cell.angle_alpha   90.00
_cell.angle_beta   90.00
_cell.angle_gamma   90.00
#
_symmetry.space_group_name_H-M   'P 1'
#
loop_
_entity.id
_entity.type
_entity.pdbx_description
1 polymer ?
#
loop_
_entity_poly.entity_id
_entity_poly.type
_entity_poly.pdbx_seq_one_letter_code
_entity_poly.pdbx_strand_id
1 'polypeptide(L)' 'MHTPKKKTSPIICKCNDVTEETIKQAIKEGCKDLNELFDKTNAGVGPCGGSCRKTTGPWLEYYLKHGTFPTQTDDKKKS' A
#
# COMPACT_ATOMS: atom_id res chain seq x y z
N MET A 1 -4.40 -18.73 28.04
CA MET A 1 -3.88 -17.38 27.72
C MET A 1 -4.08 -17.13 26.23
N HIS A 2 -5.12 -16.39 25.84
CA HIS A 2 -5.29 -15.98 24.44
C HIS A 2 -4.45 -14.72 24.24
N THR A 3 -3.25 -14.86 23.70
CA THR A 3 -2.45 -13.70 23.30
C THR A 3 -3.17 -13.01 22.13
N PRO A 4 -3.46 -11.69 22.22
CA PRO A 4 -4.04 -10.97 21.10
C PRO A 4 -2.99 -10.98 19.98
N LYS A 5 -3.29 -11.68 18.89
CA LYS A 5 -2.44 -11.72 17.70
C LYS A 5 -2.27 -10.28 17.20
N LYS A 6 -1.11 -9.65 17.49
CA LYS A 6 -0.69 -8.40 16.86
C LYS A 6 -0.83 -8.59 15.36
N LYS A 7 -1.74 -7.87 14.72
CA LYS A 7 -1.88 -7.89 13.26
C LYS A 7 -0.62 -7.25 12.69
N THR A 8 0.35 -8.06 12.28
CA THR A 8 1.51 -7.57 11.54
C THR A 8 1.03 -7.20 10.15
N SER A 9 0.99 -5.90 9.86
CA SER A 9 0.66 -5.37 8.54
C SER A 9 1.65 -5.94 7.51
N PRO A 10 1.17 -6.47 6.37
CA PRO A 10 2.04 -7.11 5.38
C PRO A 10 3.03 -6.09 4.79
N ILE A 11 4.25 -6.55 4.50
CA ILE A 11 5.29 -5.73 3.84
C ILE A 11 4.99 -5.67 2.34
N ILE A 12 4.75 -4.46 1.83
CA ILE A 12 4.45 -4.19 0.41
C ILE A 12 5.74 -3.89 -0.37
N CYS A 13 6.67 -3.12 0.20
CA CYS A 13 7.97 -2.86 -0.37
C CYS A 13 9.06 -3.53 0.47
N LYS A 14 9.57 -4.67 0.02
CA LYS A 14 10.63 -5.40 0.72
C LYS A 14 11.98 -4.67 0.71
N CYS A 15 12.26 -3.90 -0.35
CA CYS A 15 13.53 -3.20 -0.51
C CYS A 15 13.71 -2.05 0.49
N ASN A 16 12.60 -1.39 0.87
CA ASN A 16 12.59 -0.24 1.77
C ASN A 16 11.80 -0.53 3.06
N ASP A 17 11.54 -1.80 3.36
CA ASP A 17 10.76 -2.27 4.51
C ASP A 17 9.43 -1.52 4.74
N VAL A 18 8.70 -1.22 3.66
CA VAL A 18 7.45 -0.44 3.73
C VAL A 18 6.27 -1.37 3.87
N THR A 19 5.49 -1.17 4.93
CA THR A 19 4.28 -1.94 5.21
C THR A 19 3.05 -1.37 4.50
N GLU A 20 2.01 -2.20 4.39
CA GLU A 20 0.69 -1.79 3.92
C GLU A 20 0.16 -0.58 4.69
N GLU A 21 0.32 -0.58 6.01
CA GLU A 21 -0.17 0.50 6.87
C GLU A 21 0.51 1.83 6.53
N THR A 22 1.84 1.80 6.31
CA THR A 22 2.61 2.98 5.91
C THR A 22 2.12 3.55 4.58
N ILE A 23 1.86 2.70 3.58
CA ILE A 23 1.28 3.14 2.29
C ILE A 23 -0.09 3.78 2.51
N LYS A 24 -0.96 3.14 3.28
CA LYS A 24 -2.31 3.65 3.56
C LYS A 24 -2.28 4.97 4.31
N GLN A 25 -1.37 5.13 5.27
CA GLN A 25 -1.16 6.38 5.99
C GLN A 25 -0.73 7.50 5.04
N ALA A 26 0.29 7.27 4.21
CA ALA A 26 0.74 8.27 3.25
C ALA A 26 -0.37 8.70 2.28
N ILE A 27 -1.18 7.75 1.80
CA ILE A 27 -2.34 8.05 0.95
C ILE A 27 -3.37 8.91 1.72
N LYS A 28 -3.68 8.57 2.98
CA LYS A 28 -4.59 9.35 3.84
C LYS A 28 -4.07 10.75 4.17
N GLU A 29 -2.76 10.94 4.20
CA GLU A 29 -2.15 12.26 4.36
C GLU A 29 -2.35 13.18 3.15
N GLY A 30 -3.01 12.69 2.09
CA GLY A 30 -3.42 13.49 0.94
C GLY A 30 -2.47 13.39 -0.26
N CYS A 31 -1.75 12.27 -0.43
CA CYS A 31 -1.02 12.03 -1.68
C CYS A 31 -1.99 12.03 -2.86
N LYS A 32 -1.73 12.84 -3.88
CA LYS A 32 -2.55 12.92 -5.10
C LYS A 32 -2.01 12.03 -6.19
N ASP A 33 -0.70 11.79 -6.17
CA ASP A 33 -0.01 11.08 -7.23
C ASP A 33 0.98 10.04 -6.68
N LEU A 34 1.35 9.09 -7.53
CA LEU A 34 2.33 8.06 -7.18
C LEU A 34 3.69 8.66 -6.81
N ASN A 35 4.06 9.79 -7.41
CA ASN A 35 5.33 10.44 -7.12
C ASN A 35 5.39 10.95 -5.68
N GLU A 36 4.34 11.62 -5.20
CA GLU A 36 4.23 12.04 -3.79
C GLU A 36 4.21 10.82 -2.85
N LEU A 37 3.48 9.77 -3.23
CA LEU A 37 3.43 8.55 -2.43
C LEU A 37 4.83 7.92 -2.26
N PHE A 38 5.62 7.89 -3.33
CA PHE A 38 6.98 7.32 -3.31
C PHE A 38 7.97 8.24 -2.58
N ASP A 39 7.80 9.55 -2.69
CA ASP A 39 8.60 10.53 -1.95
C ASP A 39 8.36 10.40 -0.44
N LYS A 40 7.10 10.28 -0.01
CA LYS A 40 6.74 10.11 1.40
C LYS A 40 7.15 8.76 1.99
N THR A 41 6.95 7.68 1.24
CA THR A 41 7.09 6.32 1.78
C THR A 41 8.40 5.64 1.42
N ASN A 42 9.17 6.20 0.50
CA ASN A 42 10.30 5.53 -0.18
C ASN A 42 9.91 4.21 -0.87
N ALA A 43 8.62 3.87 -0.96
CA ALA A 43 8.18 2.72 -1.73
C ALA A 43 8.36 3.02 -3.22
N GLY A 44 8.67 1.98 -4.01
CA GLY A 44 8.77 2.13 -5.46
C GLY A 44 10.09 2.76 -5.96
N VAL A 45 10.97 3.23 -5.09
CA VAL A 45 12.34 3.66 -5.45
C VAL A 45 13.35 2.66 -4.91
N GLY A 46 14.42 2.37 -5.65
CA GLY A 46 15.47 1.45 -5.22
C GLY A 46 15.95 0.46 -6.29
N PRO A 47 16.97 -0.36 -5.98
CA PRO A 47 17.66 -1.22 -6.94
C PRO A 47 16.74 -2.31 -7.53
N CYS A 48 15.62 -2.60 -6.87
CA CYS A 48 14.62 -3.56 -7.33
C CYS A 48 13.64 -3.01 -8.39
N GLY A 49 13.92 -1.83 -8.95
CA GLY A 49 13.15 -1.23 -10.05
C GLY A 49 11.73 -0.80 -9.67
N GLY A 50 11.41 -0.71 -8.38
CA GLY A 50 10.08 -0.32 -7.93
C GLY A 50 9.01 -1.40 -8.17
N SER A 51 9.34 -2.68 -7.99
CA SER A 51 8.40 -3.80 -8.17
C SER A 51 7.09 -3.69 -7.37
N CYS A 52 7.05 -2.88 -6.32
CA CYS A 52 5.85 -2.57 -5.51
C CYS A 52 4.94 -1.50 -6.11
N ARG A 53 5.39 -0.74 -7.13
CA ARG A 53 4.58 0.29 -7.84
C ARG A 53 3.30 -0.30 -8.43
N LYS A 54 3.36 -1.56 -8.87
CA LYS A 54 2.20 -2.31 -9.39
C LYS A 54 1.10 -2.56 -8.35
N THR A 55 1.45 -2.51 -7.07
CA THR A 55 0.52 -2.71 -5.95
C THR A 55 0.08 -1.37 -5.37
N THR A 56 0.99 -0.42 -5.20
CA THR A 56 0.69 0.90 -4.65
C THR A 56 -0.10 1.79 -5.60
N GLY A 57 0.13 1.67 -6.91
CA GLY A 57 -0.64 2.35 -7.97
C GLY A 57 -2.15 2.15 -7.87
N PRO A 58 -2.66 0.90 -7.99
CA PRO A 58 -4.09 0.65 -7.91
C PRO A 58 -4.70 1.00 -6.55
N TRP A 59 -3.93 0.94 -5.45
CA TRP A 59 -4.43 1.39 -4.14
C TRP A 59 -4.64 2.90 -4.06
N LEU A 60 -3.70 3.68 -4.59
CA LEU A 60 -3.84 5.13 -4.66
C LEU A 60 -5.02 5.50 -5.56
N GLU A 61 -5.08 4.94 -6.77
CA GLU A 61 -6.18 5.20 -7.71
C GLU A 61 -7.55 4.86 -7.10
N TYR A 62 -7.65 3.69 -6.46
CA TYR A 62 -8.88 3.27 -5.78
C TYR A 62 -9.25 4.23 -4.64
N TYR A 63 -8.29 4.66 -3.83
CA TYR A 63 -8.54 5.61 -2.74
C TYR A 63 -8.99 6.97 -3.26
N LEU A 64 -8.37 7.50 -4.32
CA LEU A 64 -8.78 8.77 -4.92
C LEU A 64 -10.20 8.70 -5.50
N LYS A 65 -10.61 7.53 -6.01
CA LYS A 65 -11.94 7.32 -6.58
C LYS A 65 -13.04 7.04 -5.54
N HIS A 66 -12.72 6.27 -4.50
CA HIS A 66 -13.70 5.74 -3.55
C HIS A 66 -13.57 6.31 -2.13
N GLY A 67 -12.50 7.02 -1.80
CA GLY A 67 -12.18 7.50 -0.45
C GLY A 67 -11.89 6.38 0.56
N THR A 68 -11.73 5.15 0.10
CA THR A 68 -11.53 3.94 0.92
C THR A 68 -10.45 3.05 0.30
N PHE A 69 -9.92 2.08 1.04
CA PHE A 69 -8.93 1.13 0.52
C PHE A 69 -9.60 -0.18 0.10
N PRO A 70 -9.10 -0.85 -0.95
CA PRO A 70 -9.62 -2.17 -1.29
C PRO A 70 -9.32 -3.14 -0.14
N THR A 71 -10.36 -3.75 0.42
CA THR A 71 -10.20 -4.83 1.39
C THR A 71 -9.75 -6.08 0.65
N GLN A 72 -8.68 -6.72 1.11
CA GLN A 72 -8.08 -7.90 0.46
C GLN A 72 -8.98 -9.17 0.54
N THR A 73 -10.29 -8.99 0.70
CA THR A 73 -11.33 -10.02 0.81
C THR A 73 -12.13 -10.24 -0.47
N ASP A 74 -11.86 -9.48 -1.54
CA ASP A 74 -12.72 -9.47 -2.73
C ASP A 74 -11.93 -9.74 -4.02
N ASP A 75 -11.00 -10.70 -3.98
CA ASP A 75 -10.44 -11.34 -5.19
C ASP A 75 -11.00 -12.76 -5.33
N LYS A 76 -12.34 -12.85 -5.40
CA LYS A 76 -13.00 -14.07 -5.86
C LYS A 76 -14.25 -13.77 -6.69
N LYS A 77 -14.18 -12.82 -7.63
CA LYS A 77 -15.10 -12.85 -8.78
C LYS A 77 -14.65 -11.93 -9.93
N LYS A 78 -13.91 -12.50 -10.87
CA LYS A 78 -14.21 -12.25 -12.28
C LYS A 78 -13.98 -13.54 -13.07
N SER A 79 -15.09 -14.27 -13.22
CA SER A 79 -15.28 -15.36 -14.18
C SER A 79 -14.91 -14.94 -15.60
#